data_AF-B0B0E3-F1
#
_entry.id   AF-B0B0E3-F1
#
_cell.length_a   1.000
_cell.length_b   1.000
_cell.length_c   1.000
_cell.angle_alpha   90.00
_cell.angle_beta   90.00
_cell.angle_gamma   90.00
#
_symmetry.space_group_name_H-M   'P 1'
#
loop_
_entity.id
_entity.type
_entity.pdbx_description
1 polymer ?
#
loop_
_entity_poly.entity_id
_entity_poly.type
_entity_poly.pdbx_seq_one_letter_code
_entity_poly.pdbx_strand_id
1 'polypeptide(L)' 'DLFEEVYMDLPLGYKLNASFRGEKPVCKLHKSIYGLKQASRQWFAKFSSFLISQGFQQSKADYSLFIRGKNETFLALLV' A
#
# COMPACT_ATOMS: atom_id res chain seq x y z
N ASP A 1 -1.39 -3.67 3.20
CA ASP A 1 -2.31 -3.74 4.35
C ASP A 1 -2.88 -2.35 4.61
N LEU A 2 -3.89 -2.19 5.47
CA LEU A 2 -4.50 -0.90 5.79
C LEU A 2 -4.24 -0.59 7.27
N PHE A 3 -3.80 0.64 7.56
CA PHE A 3 -3.64 1.12 8.93
C PHE A 3 -4.92 1.75 9.51
N GLU A 4 -5.91 1.96 8.65
CA GLU A 4 -7.20 2.56 8.98
C GLU A 4 -8.32 1.69 8.40
N GLU A 5 -9.50 1.77 9.00
CA GLU A 5 -10.68 1.12 8.43
C GLU A 5 -11.22 1.97 7.28
N VAL A 6 -11.24 1.39 6.08
CA VAL A 6 -11.79 2.04 4.89
C VAL A 6 -13.02 1.28 4.44
N TYR A 7 -14.13 2.00 4.32
CA TYR A 7 -15.37 1.52 3.76
C TYR A 7 -15.63 2.22 2.43
N MET A 8 -16.22 1.52 1.46
CA MET A 8 -16.64 2.07 0.18
C MET A 8 -18.07 1.67 -0.13
N ASP A 9 -18.73 2.43 -0.99
CA ASP A 9 -19.98 1.99 -1.58
C ASP A 9 -19.77 0.68 -2.37
N LEU A 10 -20.84 -0.10 -2.48
CA LEU A 10 -20.82 -1.33 -3.25
C LEU A 10 -20.45 -1.04 -4.71
N PRO A 11 -19.64 -1.91 -5.35
CA PRO A 11 -19.26 -1.71 -6.74
C PRO A 11 -20.47 -1.81 -7.66
N LEU A 12 -20.42 -1.05 -8.76
CA LEU A 12 -21.41 -1.12 -9.84
C LEU A 12 -21.59 -2.57 -10.31
N GLY A 13 -22.83 -3.04 -10.36
CA GLY A 13 -23.17 -4.41 -10.75
C GLY A 13 -23.31 -5.41 -9.60
N TYR A 14 -23.01 -5.01 -8.35
CA TYR A 14 -23.32 -5.84 -7.19
C TYR A 14 -24.83 -5.85 -6.91
N LYS A 15 -25.45 -7.03 -6.94
CA LYS A 15 -26.89 -7.19 -6.69
C LYS A 15 -27.14 -7.26 -5.18
N LEU A 16 -27.81 -6.25 -4.61
CA LEU A 16 -28.31 -6.34 -3.25
C LEU A 16 -29.33 -7.48 -3.14
N ASN A 17 -29.03 -8.43 -2.26
CA ASN A 17 -29.94 -9.47 -1.83
C ASN A 17 -30.98 -8.91 -0.85
N ALA A 18 -32.16 -9.54 -0.84
CA ALA A 18 -33.31 -9.15 0.00
C ALA A 18 -33.04 -9.23 1.52
N SER A 19 -31.88 -9.75 1.92
CA SER A 19 -31.38 -9.82 3.29
C SER A 19 -31.06 -8.44 3.89
N PHE A 20 -30.79 -7.42 3.06
CA PHE A 20 -30.38 -6.08 3.52
C PHE A 20 -31.56 -5.10 3.70
N ARG A 21 -32.77 -5.57 4.03
CA ARG A 21 -33.95 -4.68 4.19
C ARG A 21 -33.71 -3.65 5.29
N GLY A 22 -33.60 -2.38 4.91
CA GLY A 22 -33.51 -1.24 5.83
C GLY A 22 -32.08 -0.77 6.15
N GLU A 23 -31.04 -1.44 5.65
CA GLU A 23 -29.65 -1.08 5.87
C GLU A 23 -28.97 -0.64 4.56
N LYS A 24 -28.02 0.30 4.64
CA LYS A 24 -27.15 0.65 3.50
C LYS A 24 -25.86 -0.19 3.59
N PRO A 25 -25.75 -1.32 2.86
CA PRO A 25 -24.53 -2.13 2.89
C PRO A 25 -23.35 -1.38 2.28
N VAL A 26 -22.16 -1.64 2.83
CA VAL A 26 -20.88 -1.07 2.39
C VAL A 26 -19.83 -2.17 2.28
N CYS A 27 -18.82 -1.96 1.44
CA CYS A 27 -17.65 -2.82 1.35
C CYS A 27 -16.57 -2.36 2.33
N LYS A 28 -16.17 -3.22 3.27
CA LYS A 28 -14.95 -3.00 4.05
C LYS A 28 -13.72 -3.44 3.25
N LEU A 29 -12.75 -2.55 3.09
CA LEU A 29 -11.49 -2.90 2.46
C LEU A 29 -10.56 -3.60 3.43
N HIS A 30 -9.97 -4.70 2.97
CA HIS A 30 -8.92 -5.42 3.69
C HIS A 30 -7.51 -5.04 3.19
N LYS A 31 -7.42 -4.52 1.97
CA LYS A 31 -6.17 -4.07 1.34
C LYS A 31 -6.40 -2.74 0.62
N SER A 32 -5.35 -1.94 0.51
CA SER A 32 -5.35 -0.73 -0.31
C SER A 32 -5.55 -1.09 -1.79
N ILE A 33 -6.42 -0.34 -2.46
CA ILE A 33 -6.68 -0.44 -3.90
C ILE A 33 -6.12 0.82 -4.57
N TYR A 34 -5.59 0.67 -5.78
CA TYR A 34 -5.12 1.81 -6.58
C TYR A 34 -6.18 2.91 -6.69
N GLY A 35 -5.72 4.17 -6.74
CA GLY A 35 -6.60 5.35 -6.81
C GLY A 35 -7.09 5.85 -5.46
N LEU A 36 -6.94 5.08 -4.37
CA LEU A 36 -7.24 5.59 -3.03
C LEU A 36 -6.05 6.35 -2.45
N LYS A 37 -6.32 7.39 -1.65
CA LYS A 37 -5.32 8.30 -1.05
C LYS A 37 -4.22 7.55 -0.28
N GLN A 38 -4.58 6.47 0.40
CA GLN A 38 -3.65 5.66 1.18
C GLN A 38 -2.81 4.69 0.34
N ALA A 39 -3.18 4.43 -0.92
CA ALA A 39 -2.57 3.36 -1.71
C ALA A 39 -1.07 3.55 -1.96
N SER A 40 -0.66 4.76 -2.33
CA SER A 40 0.76 5.09 -2.57
C SER A 40 1.60 4.95 -1.31
N ARG A 41 1.11 5.46 -0.17
CA ARG A 41 1.79 5.37 1.12
C ARG A 41 1.93 3.93 1.60
N GLN A 42 0.87 3.12 1.46
CA GLN A 42 0.91 1.70 1.85
C GLN A 42 1.85 0.89 0.96
N TRP A 43 1.89 1.20 -0.33
CA TRP A 43 2.82 0.57 -1.25
C TRP A 43 4.27 0.92 -0.89
N PHE A 44 4.56 2.21 -0.71
CA PHE A 44 5.90 2.67 -0.35
C PHE A 44 6.34 2.09 0.99
N ALA A 45 5.50 2.11 2.02
CA ALA A 45 5.83 1.53 3.32
C ALA A 45 6.20 0.05 3.20
N LYS A 46 5.40 -0.75 2.48
CA LYS A 46 5.66 -2.18 2.29
C LYS A 46 6.92 -2.43 1.46
N PHE A 47 7.15 -1.66 0.41
CA PHE A 47 8.31 -1.79 -0.46
C PHE A 47 9.60 -1.39 0.26
N SER A 48 9.59 -0.26 0.96
CA SER A 48 10.72 0.23 1.76
C SER A 48 11.11 -0.78 2.85
N SER A 49 10.13 -1.33 3.59
CA SER A 49 10.41 -2.40 4.57
C SER A 49 11.02 -3.65 3.93
N PHE A 50 10.57 -4.02 2.72
CA PHE A 50 11.16 -5.13 1.98
C PHE A 50 12.59 -4.83 1.54
N LEU A 51 12.87 -3.66 0.97
CA LEU A 51 14.24 -3.29 0.57
C LEU A 51 15.21 -3.29 1.76
N ILE A 52 14.76 -2.75 2.90
CA ILE A 52 15.55 -2.77 4.15
C ILE A 52 15.85 -4.21 4.59
N SER A 53 14.87 -5.12 4.52
CA SER A 53 15.10 -6.54 4.86
C SER A 53 16.05 -7.25 3.88
N GLN A 54 16.15 -6.75 2.63
CA GLN A 54 17.13 -7.22 1.64
C GLN A 54 18.52 -6.57 1.77
N GLY A 55 18.74 -5.78 2.82
CA GLY A 55 20.02 -5.15 3.15
C GLY A 55 20.26 -3.80 2.47
N PHE A 56 19.24 -3.17 1.87
CA PHE A 56 19.35 -1.79 1.43
C PHE A 56 19.27 -0.82 2.61
N GLN A 57 19.96 0.31 2.50
CA GLN A 57 19.87 1.43 3.42
C GLN A 57 19.17 2.59 2.71
N GLN A 58 18.14 3.14 3.35
CA GLN A 58 17.45 4.33 2.86
C GLN A 58 18.33 5.56 3.09
N SER A 59 18.47 6.41 2.07
CA SER A 59 19.22 7.66 2.18
C SER A 59 18.50 8.65 3.09
N LYS A 60 19.26 9.35 3.93
CA LYS A 60 18.74 10.44 4.77
C LYS A 60 18.60 11.76 4.02
N ALA A 61 19.32 11.91 2.89
CA ALA A 61 19.25 13.08 2.04
C ALA A 61 18.07 13.00 1.06
N ASP A 62 17.65 11.78 0.69
CA ASP A 62 16.51 11.52 -0.19
C ASP A 62 15.82 10.21 0.22
N TYR A 63 14.60 10.32 0.74
CA TYR A 63 13.84 9.15 1.22
C TYR A 63 13.37 8.23 0.07
N SER A 64 13.41 8.66 -1.19
CA SER A 64 13.13 7.79 -2.33
C SER A 64 14.33 6.92 -2.74
N LEU A 65 15.53 7.23 -2.23
CA LEU A 65 16.77 6.57 -2.62
C LEU A 65 17.16 5.47 -1.62
N PHE A 66 17.42 4.27 -2.13
CA PHE A 66 17.88 3.11 -1.38
C PHE A 66 19.21 2.61 -1.95
N ILE A 67 20.21 2.41 -1.10
CA ILE A 67 21.57 1.99 -1.51
C ILE A 67 21.96 0.71 -0.82
N ARG A 68 22.55 -0.23 -1.56
CA ARG A 68 23.19 -1.44 -1.02
C ARG A 68 24.59 -1.60 -1.60
N GLY A 69 25.61 -1.52 -0.76
CA GLY A 69 27.01 -1.70 -1.14
C GLY A 69 27.52 -3.13 -0.93
N LYS A 70 28.39 -3.58 -1.82
CA LYS A 70 29.20 -4.79 -1.65
C LYS A 70 30.58 -4.57 -2.30
N ASN A 71 31.63 -4.59 -1.47
CA ASN A 71 33.02 -4.30 -1.89
C ASN A 71 33.11 -2.95 -2.61
N GLU A 72 33.63 -2.92 -3.83
CA GLU A 72 33.81 -1.72 -4.67
C GLU A 72 32.57 -1.38 -5.53
N THR A 73 31.47 -2.12 -5.37
CA THR A 73 30.23 -1.90 -6.13
C THR A 73 29.09 -1.55 -5.21
N PHE A 74 28.14 -0.77 -5.72
CA PHE A 74 26.88 -0.52 -5.04
C PHE A 74 25.72 -0.57 -6.03
N LEU A 75 24.54 -0.87 -5.50
CA LEU A 75 23.28 -0.77 -6.21
C LEU A 75 22.47 0.37 -5.57
N ALA A 76 22.06 1.33 -6.39
CA ALA A 76 21.14 2.40 -6.01
C ALA A 76 19.78 2.17 -6.68
N LEU A 77 18.71 2.28 -5.89
CA LEU A 77 17.32 2.22 -6.34
C LEU A 77 16.64 3.54 -6.00
N LEU A 78 16.03 4.18 -6.99
CA LEU A 78 15.19 5.35 -6.84
C LEU A 78 13.73 4.94 -7.03
N VAL A 79 12.87 5.28 -6.07
CA VAL A 79 11.50 4.75 -5.93
C VAL A 79 10.45 5.85 -5.99
#